data_AF-A0AAE2WA50-F1
#
_entry.id   AF-A0AAE2WA50-F1
#
_cell.length_a   1.000
_cell.length_b   1.000
_cell.length_c   1.000
_cell.angle_alpha   90.00
_cell.angle_beta   90.00
_cell.angle_gamma   90.00
#
_symmetry.space_group_name_H-M   'P 1'
#
loop_
_entity.id
_entity.type
_entity.pdbx_description
1 polymer ?
#
loop_
_entity_poly.entity_id
_entity_poly.type
_entity_poly.pdbx_seq_one_letter_code
_entity_poly.pdbx_strand_id
1 'polypeptide(L)'
;MGVWFVAIVSAGVALSVAPPSTGLAVVSALVTCVGGALAAAATARTLRENRGLRLPWSGRPPVRPRRWDLLSGSGAPMVAFGAGVFGRTVGSPTAAVVLPIAVVAVLTGVLCAAQWRHNRHVVTS
;
A
#
# COMPACT_ATOMS: atom_id res chain seq x y z
N MET A 1 -1.75 -7.00 -17.41
CA MET A 1 -2.22 -6.47 -16.12
C MET A 1 -3.51 -7.19 -15.76
N GLY A 2 -3.63 -7.69 -14.53
CA GLY A 2 -4.74 -8.56 -14.13
C GLY A 2 -6.05 -7.81 -13.94
N VAL A 3 -7.16 -8.44 -14.29
CA VAL A 3 -8.55 -7.95 -14.15
C VAL A 3 -8.82 -7.29 -12.79
N TRP A 4 -8.18 -7.79 -11.73
CA TRP A 4 -8.27 -7.26 -10.37
C TRP A 4 -7.73 -5.84 -10.19
N PHE A 5 -6.67 -5.46 -10.91
CA PHE A 5 -6.14 -4.09 -10.83
C PHE A 5 -7.14 -3.10 -11.40
N VAL A 6 -7.74 -3.45 -12.55
CA VAL A 6 -8.81 -2.65 -13.17
C VAL A 6 -10.00 -2.55 -12.21
N ALA A 7 -10.43 -3.66 -11.62
CA ALA A 7 -11.52 -3.67 -10.64
C ALA A 7 -11.25 -2.77 -9.42
N ILE A 8 -10.03 -2.79 -8.88
CA ILE A 8 -9.65 -1.95 -7.72
C ILE A 8 -9.63 -0.46 -8.09
N VAL A 9 -9.06 -0.11 -9.26
CA VAL A 9 -9.05 1.28 -9.74
C VAL A 9 -10.48 1.75 -10.02
N SER A 10 -11.28 0.96 -10.72
CA SER A 10 -12.69 1.27 -11.00
C SER A 10 -13.51 1.42 -9.73
N ALA A 11 -13.33 0.54 -8.75
CA ALA A 11 -13.98 0.66 -7.43
C ALA A 11 -13.52 1.91 -6.69
N GLY A 12 -12.21 2.22 -6.70
CA GLY A 12 -11.67 3.44 -6.09
C GLY A 12 -12.25 4.72 -6.70
N VAL A 13 -12.39 4.76 -8.03
CA VAL A 13 -13.02 5.88 -8.75
C VAL A 13 -14.52 5.98 -8.41
N ALA A 14 -15.25 4.86 -8.45
CA ALA A 14 -16.67 4.83 -8.11
C ALA A 14 -16.92 5.31 -6.67
N LEU A 15 -16.09 4.85 -5.72
CA LEU A 15 -16.15 5.29 -4.32
C LEU A 15 -15.75 6.75 -4.15
N SER A 16 -14.98 7.34 -5.06
CA SER A 16 -14.59 8.76 -4.99
C SER A 16 -15.73 9.71 -5.40
N VAL A 17 -16.62 9.27 -6.29
CA VAL A 17 -17.78 10.07 -6.74
C VAL A 17 -19.05 9.83 -5.92
N ALA A 18 -19.06 8.80 -5.07
CA ALA A 18 -20.21 8.49 -4.23
C ALA A 18 -20.53 9.62 -3.22
N PRO A 19 -21.80 9.86 -2.88
CA PRO A 19 -22.16 10.84 -1.85
C PRO A 19 -21.57 10.44 -0.48
N PRO A 20 -21.13 11.41 0.34
CA PRO A 20 -20.55 11.13 1.64
C PRO A 20 -21.60 10.51 2.57
N SER A 21 -21.22 9.44 3.26
CA SER A 21 -22.05 8.73 4.23
C SER A 21 -21.19 8.02 5.27
N THR A 22 -21.75 7.72 6.44
CA THR A 22 -21.06 6.95 7.48
C THR A 22 -20.60 5.59 6.98
N GLY A 23 -21.43 4.91 6.17
CA GLY A 23 -21.07 3.63 5.55
C GLY A 23 -19.85 3.77 4.65
N LEU A 24 -19.76 4.86 3.87
CA LEU A 24 -18.62 5.12 2.99
C LEU A 24 -17.34 5.42 3.79
N ALA A 25 -17.44 6.13 4.91
CA ALA A 25 -16.32 6.35 5.82
C ALA A 25 -15.79 5.01 6.38
N VAL A 26 -16.66 4.11 6.81
CA VAL A 26 -16.26 2.79 7.31
C VAL A 26 -15.61 1.95 6.21
N VAL A 27 -16.21 1.88 5.02
CA VAL A 27 -15.66 1.11 3.89
C VAL A 27 -14.30 1.64 3.46
N SER A 28 -14.14 2.96 3.35
CA SER A 28 -12.87 3.58 2.95
C SER A 28 -11.76 3.38 3.98
N ALA A 29 -12.08 3.42 5.28
CA ALA A 29 -11.14 3.05 6.34
C ALA A 29 -10.70 1.59 6.23
N LEU A 30 -11.65 0.66 6.03
CA LEU A 30 -11.35 -0.78 5.86
C LEU A 30 -10.47 -1.03 4.63
N VAL A 31 -10.79 -0.41 3.49
CA VAL A 31 -9.98 -0.52 2.26
C VAL A 31 -8.56 -0.04 2.50
N THR A 32 -8.39 1.05 3.27
CA THR A 32 -7.06 1.57 3.65
C THR A 32 -6.28 0.55 4.47
N CYS A 33 -6.90 -0.01 5.51
CA CYS A 33 -6.26 -1.01 6.39
C CYS A 33 -5.88 -2.28 5.62
N VAL A 34 -6.78 -2.81 4.79
CA VAL A 34 -6.53 -4.00 3.97
C VAL A 34 -5.40 -3.74 2.97
N GLY A 35 -5.40 -2.57 2.31
CA GLY A 35 -4.30 -2.18 1.42
C GLY A 35 -2.95 -2.14 2.13
N GLY A 36 -2.92 -1.59 3.35
CA GLY A 36 -1.71 -1.55 4.18
C GLY A 36 -1.22 -2.95 4.56
N ALA A 37 -2.13 -3.85 4.95
CA ALA A 37 -1.80 -5.23 5.27
C ALA A 37 -1.25 -5.99 4.05
N LEU A 38 -1.83 -5.78 2.86
CA LEU A 38 -1.32 -6.38 1.62
C LEU A 38 0.08 -5.88 1.27
N ALA A 39 0.33 -4.57 1.39
CA ALA A 39 1.66 -3.99 1.16
C ALA A 39 2.71 -4.52 2.15
N ALA A 40 2.34 -4.64 3.42
CA ALA A 40 3.20 -5.21 4.45
C ALA A 40 3.49 -6.70 4.20
N ALA A 41 2.48 -7.48 3.82
CA ALA A 41 2.63 -8.90 3.50
C ALA A 41 3.52 -9.12 2.26
N ALA A 42 3.37 -8.29 1.23
CA ALA A 42 4.21 -8.31 0.04
C ALA A 42 5.69 -8.01 0.37
N THR A 43 5.91 -7.00 1.20
CA THR A 43 7.24 -6.62 1.66
C THR A 43 7.85 -7.73 2.51
N ALA A 44 7.11 -8.27 3.48
CA ALA A 44 7.55 -9.37 4.32
C ALA A 44 7.89 -10.64 3.52
N ARG A 45 7.15 -10.92 2.44
CA ARG A 45 7.47 -12.00 1.50
C ARG A 45 8.78 -11.73 0.76
N THR A 46 8.94 -10.51 0.22
CA THR A 46 10.15 -10.11 -0.50
C THR A 46 11.40 -10.21 0.38
N LEU A 47 11.32 -9.75 1.63
CA LEU A 47 12.41 -9.85 2.61
C LEU A 47 12.72 -11.32 2.95
N ARG A 48 11.70 -12.17 3.11
CA ARG A 48 11.89 -13.61 3.37
C ARG A 48 12.55 -14.35 2.21
N GLU A 49 12.10 -14.08 0.98
CA GLU A 49 12.65 -14.69 -0.25
C GLU A 49 14.08 -14.22 -0.55
N ASN A 50 14.49 -13.06 -0.04
CA ASN A 50 15.84 -12.50 -0.20
C ASN A 50 16.65 -12.54 1.12
N ARG A 51 16.39 -13.51 2.00
CA ARG A 51 17.24 -13.72 3.20
C ARG A 51 18.68 -14.04 2.78
N GLY A 52 19.65 -13.38 3.42
CA GLY A 52 21.07 -13.50 3.09
C GLY A 52 21.51 -12.65 1.89
N LEU A 53 20.59 -11.97 1.20
CA LEU A 53 20.90 -11.06 0.11
C LEU A 53 20.49 -9.64 0.47
N ARG A 54 21.35 -8.66 0.14
CA ARG A 54 21.00 -7.25 0.29
C ARG A 54 20.00 -6.84 -0.79
N LEU A 55 18.95 -6.14 -0.37
CA LEU A 55 17.98 -5.53 -1.26
C LEU A 55 18.47 -4.14 -1.67
N PRO A 56 18.59 -3.83 -2.98
CA PRO A 56 18.94 -2.50 -3.42
C PRO A 56 17.84 -1.50 -3.06
N TRP A 57 18.23 -0.28 -2.72
CA TRP A 57 17.29 0.81 -2.37
C TRP A 57 16.46 1.27 -3.56
N SER A 58 17.01 1.15 -4.76
CA SER A 58 16.35 1.47 -6.01
C SER A 58 16.44 0.29 -6.97
N GLY A 59 15.43 0.18 -7.82
CA GLY A 59 15.35 -0.92 -8.76
C GLY A 59 14.73 -2.16 -8.14
N ARG A 60 15.21 -3.31 -8.61
CA ARG A 60 14.48 -4.57 -8.46
C ARG A 60 15.23 -5.53 -7.55
N PRO A 61 14.53 -6.33 -6.72
CA PRO A 61 15.18 -7.26 -5.82
C PRO A 61 15.90 -8.38 -6.59
N PRO A 62 16.98 -8.97 -6.03
CA PRO A 62 17.74 -10.05 -6.65
C PRO A 62 16.89 -11.27 -6.99
N VAL A 63 16.07 -11.72 -6.02
CA VAL A 63 15.07 -12.77 -6.21
C VAL A 63 13.70 -12.10 -6.33
N ARG A 64 13.01 -12.40 -7.44
CA ARG A 64 11.64 -11.90 -7.70
C ARG A 64 10.61 -13.01 -7.73
N PRO A 65 9.37 -12.70 -7.30
CA PRO A 65 8.21 -13.49 -7.66
C PRO A 65 8.10 -13.61 -9.19
N ARG A 66 7.90 -14.83 -9.69
CA ARG A 66 7.77 -15.11 -11.14
C ARG A 66 6.53 -14.48 -11.77
N ARG A 67 5.52 -14.10 -10.97
CA ARG A 67 4.28 -13.47 -11.43
C ARG A 67 3.93 -12.27 -10.56
N TRP A 68 3.36 -11.24 -11.18
CA TRP A 68 2.73 -10.11 -10.49
C TRP A 68 1.58 -10.64 -9.64
N ASP A 69 1.69 -10.47 -8.33
CA ASP A 69 0.69 -10.91 -7.35
C ASP A 69 -0.05 -9.69 -6.79
N LEU A 70 -1.30 -9.86 -6.36
CA LEU A 70 -2.15 -8.83 -5.74
C LEU A 70 -1.37 -8.09 -4.64
N LEU A 71 -0.64 -8.85 -3.83
CA LEU A 71 0.26 -8.35 -2.79
C LEU A 71 1.19 -7.23 -3.27
N SER A 72 1.84 -7.40 -4.43
CA SER A 72 2.85 -6.45 -4.93
C SER A 72 2.28 -5.23 -5.65
N GLY A 73 1.02 -5.30 -6.12
CA GLY A 73 0.47 -4.31 -7.06
C GLY A 73 -0.72 -3.52 -6.54
N SER A 74 -1.47 -4.04 -5.57
CA SER A 74 -2.75 -3.43 -5.15
C SER A 74 -2.73 -2.74 -3.78
N GLY A 75 -1.78 -3.10 -2.90
CA GLY A 75 -1.75 -2.57 -1.53
C GLY A 75 -1.64 -1.05 -1.47
N ALA A 76 -0.63 -0.46 -2.13
CA ALA A 76 -0.42 0.98 -2.12
C ALA A 76 -1.56 1.78 -2.80
N PRO A 77 -2.08 1.37 -3.98
CA PRO A 77 -3.28 2.00 -4.54
C PRO A 77 -4.49 1.97 -3.62
N MET A 78 -4.77 0.82 -2.98
CA MET A 78 -5.90 0.71 -2.04
C MET A 78 -5.75 1.64 -0.84
N VAL A 79 -4.54 1.79 -0.31
CA VAL A 79 -4.24 2.74 0.78
C VAL A 79 -4.50 4.17 0.35
N ALA A 80 -4.00 4.58 -0.82
CA ALA A 80 -4.16 5.93 -1.32
C ALA A 80 -5.64 6.27 -1.60
N PHE A 81 -6.36 5.40 -2.31
CA PHE A 81 -7.78 5.63 -2.59
C PHE A 81 -8.63 5.59 -1.33
N GLY A 82 -8.42 4.60 -0.46
CA GLY A 82 -9.15 4.48 0.80
C GLY A 82 -8.96 5.72 1.69
N ALA A 83 -7.72 6.18 1.85
CA ALA A 83 -7.44 7.36 2.67
C ALA A 83 -8.00 8.65 2.06
N GLY A 84 -7.96 8.81 0.73
CA GLY A 84 -8.55 9.97 0.06
C GLY A 84 -10.08 10.02 0.23
N VAL A 85 -10.76 8.89 0.02
CA VAL A 85 -12.20 8.77 0.23
C VAL A 85 -12.56 8.94 1.71
N PHE A 86 -11.76 8.44 2.64
CA PHE A 86 -11.98 8.68 4.06
C PHE A 86 -11.84 10.16 4.41
N GLY A 87 -10.76 10.81 3.95
CA GLY A 87 -10.49 12.22 4.21
C GLY A 87 -11.61 13.13 3.72
N ARG A 88 -12.17 12.87 2.52
CA ARG A 88 -13.30 13.65 2.00
C ARG A 88 -14.63 13.39 2.71
N THR A 89 -14.81 12.21 3.32
CA THR A 89 -16.09 11.81 3.91
C THR A 89 -16.24 12.27 5.35
N VAL A 90 -15.14 12.28 6.11
CA VAL A 90 -15.13 12.66 7.53
C VAL A 90 -14.60 14.08 7.75
N GLY A 91 -13.85 14.61 6.79
CA GLY A 91 -13.17 15.90 6.90
C GLY A 91 -13.55 16.88 5.79
N SER A 92 -12.62 17.78 5.50
CA SER A 92 -12.73 18.82 4.48
C SER A 92 -12.27 18.31 3.10
N PRO A 93 -12.56 19.06 2.02
CA PRO A 93 -11.96 18.79 0.70
C PRO A 93 -10.43 18.78 0.73
N THR A 94 -9.80 19.55 1.63
CA THR A 94 -8.34 19.53 1.83
C THR A 94 -7.87 18.23 2.47
N ALA A 95 -8.65 17.63 3.38
CA ALA A 95 -8.34 16.33 3.99
C ALA A 95 -8.35 15.19 2.96
N ALA A 96 -9.15 15.31 1.89
CA ALA A 96 -9.16 14.35 0.78
C ALA A 96 -7.79 14.22 0.07
N VAL A 97 -6.95 15.25 0.15
CA VAL A 97 -5.62 15.29 -0.47
C VAL A 97 -4.52 15.05 0.56
N VAL A 98 -4.59 15.71 1.71
CA VAL A 98 -3.53 15.63 2.73
C VAL A 98 -3.47 14.25 3.37
N LEU A 99 -4.62 13.63 3.65
CA LEU A 99 -4.67 12.34 4.32
C LEU A 99 -4.03 11.19 3.50
N PRO A 100 -4.35 10.98 2.22
CA PRO A 100 -3.69 9.93 1.45
C PRO A 100 -2.18 10.16 1.31
N ILE A 101 -1.73 11.41 1.17
CA ILE A 101 -0.29 11.73 1.15
C ILE A 101 0.36 11.32 2.47
N ALA A 102 -0.22 11.72 3.59
CA ALA A 102 0.31 11.40 4.92
C ALA A 102 0.36 9.87 5.16
N VAL A 103 -0.73 9.16 4.86
CA VAL A 103 -0.80 7.70 5.06
C VAL A 103 0.18 6.96 4.15
N VAL A 104 0.29 7.35 2.88
CA VAL A 104 1.27 6.75 1.95
C VAL A 104 2.71 7.06 2.38
N ALA A 105 2.99 8.27 2.88
CA ALA A 105 4.30 8.63 3.40
C ALA A 105 4.68 7.78 4.62
N VAL A 106 3.75 7.61 5.58
CA VAL A 106 3.94 6.75 6.75
C VAL A 106 4.16 5.30 6.33
N LEU A 107 3.32 4.75 5.45
CA LEU A 107 3.47 3.40 4.95
C LEU A 107 4.84 3.22 4.28
N THR A 108 5.24 4.14 3.41
CA THR A 108 6.54 4.11 2.74
C THR A 108 7.68 4.12 3.75
N GLY A 109 7.62 5.01 4.75
CA GLY A 109 8.60 5.07 5.83
C GLY A 109 8.73 3.75 6.60
N VAL A 110 7.61 3.13 6.96
CA VAL A 110 7.58 1.82 7.65
C VAL A 110 8.20 0.71 6.80
N LEU A 111 7.85 0.64 5.51
CA LEU A 111 8.40 -0.38 4.61
C LEU A 111 9.91 -0.17 4.36
N CYS A 112 10.35 1.08 4.21
CA CYS A 112 11.78 1.43 4.11
C CYS A 112 12.54 1.05 5.38
N ALA A 113 11.98 1.32 6.57
CA ALA A 113 12.58 0.92 7.84
C ALA A 113 12.72 -0.60 7.95
N ALA A 114 11.71 -1.36 7.48
CA ALA A 114 11.78 -2.82 7.43
C ALA A 114 12.89 -3.32 6.49
N GLN A 115 13.03 -2.72 5.30
CA GLN A 115 14.11 -3.04 4.35
C GLN A 115 15.49 -2.71 4.93
N TRP A 116 15.64 -1.56 5.58
CA TRP A 116 16.88 -1.15 6.22
C TRP A 116 17.29 -2.14 7.32
N ARG A 117 16.33 -2.54 8.18
CA ARG A 117 16.58 -3.51 9.24
C ARG A 117 17.02 -4.86 8.67
N HIS A 118 16.36 -5.34 7.64
CA HIS A 118 16.74 -6.57 6.92
C HIS A 118 18.17 -6.47 6.39
N ASN A 119 18.50 -5.39 5.66
CA ASN A 119 19.82 -5.21 5.08
C ASN A 119 20.93 -5.13 6.13
N ARG A 120 20.66 -4.52 7.30
CA ARG A 120 21.61 -4.52 8.43
C ARG A 120 21.93 -5.92 8.93
N HIS A 121 20.93 -6.78 9.07
CA HIS A 121 21.12 -8.16 9.54
C HIS A 121 21.94 -9.01 8.56
N VAL A 122 21.87 -8.74 7.25
CA VAL A 122 22.68 -9.43 6.23
C VAL A 122 24.16 -9.03 6.28
N VAL A 123 24.51 -7.84 6.78
CA VAL A 123 25.92 -7.42 6.90
C VAL A 123 26.63 -8.11 8.06
N THR A 124 25.87 -8.43 9.10
CA THR A 124 26.39 -8.96 10.37
C THR A 124 26.48 -10.48 10.40
N SER A 125 26.01 -11.16 9.36
CA SER A 125 26.03 -12.62 9.18
C SER A 125 27.08 -13.03 8.16
#